data_AF-A0A9P6V1B4-F1
#
_entry.id   AF-A0A9P6V1B4-F1
#
_cell.length_a   1.000
_cell.length_b   1.000
_cell.length_c   1.000
_cell.angle_alpha   90.00
_cell.angle_beta   90.00
_cell.angle_gamma   90.00
#
_symmetry.space_group_name_H-M   'P 1'
#
loop_
_entity.id
_entity.type
_entity.pdbx_description
1 polymer ?
#
loop_
_entity_poly.entity_id
_entity_poly.type
_entity_poly.pdbx_seq_one_letter_code
_entity_poly.pdbx_strand_id
1 'polypeptide(L)' 'LGASIMKFQILTLAALISYCSALSVFTGPNLTGKKCDFDTSANSCTNVPSGCAGGVTSIQLFSDWNCIIYEKRDCGGKSQ' A
#
# COMPACT_ATOMS: atom_id res chain seq x y z
N LEU A 1 -48.42 -1.32 18.26
CA LEU A 1 -47.50 -0.64 17.32
C LEU A 1 -46.64 0.34 18.12
N GLY A 2 -45.57 -0.17 18.73
CA GLY A 2 -44.60 0.65 19.48
C GLY A 2 -43.29 0.66 18.72
N ALA A 3 -42.90 1.82 18.19
CA ALA A 3 -41.64 1.97 17.46
C ALA A 3 -40.46 1.78 18.43
N SER A 4 -39.56 0.87 18.05
CA SER A 4 -38.35 0.53 18.80
C SER A 4 -37.29 1.61 18.61
N ILE A 5 -36.81 2.23 19.70
CA ILE A 5 -35.66 3.14 19.67
C ILE A 5 -34.42 2.32 20.04
N MET A 6 -33.80 1.72 19.03
CA MET A 6 -32.50 1.07 19.18
C MET A 6 -31.42 2.16 19.20
N LYS A 7 -30.89 2.47 20.39
CA LYS A 7 -29.74 3.36 20.54
C LYS A 7 -28.50 2.66 19.99
N PHE A 8 -28.18 2.91 18.71
CA PHE A 8 -26.85 2.62 18.20
C PHE A 8 -25.89 3.63 18.81
N GLN A 9 -25.11 3.20 19.80
CA GLN A 9 -23.88 3.89 20.12
C GLN A 9 -22.98 3.72 18.89
N ILE A 10 -22.87 4.79 18.10
CA ILE A 10 -21.86 4.92 17.06
C ILE A 10 -20.52 4.87 17.81
N LEU A 11 -19.94 3.67 17.91
CA LEU A 11 -18.51 3.56 18.18
C LEU A 11 -17.86 4.39 17.08
N THR A 12 -17.21 5.45 17.53
CA THR A 12 -16.45 6.42 16.74
C THR A 12 -15.93 5.79 15.47
N LEU A 13 -16.40 6.32 14.34
CA LEU A 13 -15.93 6.10 12.98
C LEU A 13 -14.48 6.60 12.83
N ALA A 14 -13.60 6.22 13.75
CA ALA A 14 -12.18 6.52 13.72
C ALA A 14 -11.49 5.29 13.12
N ALA A 15 -11.45 5.32 11.78
CA ALA A 15 -10.44 4.64 10.99
C ALA A 15 -10.48 3.11 10.94
N LEU A 16 -11.57 2.54 10.39
CA LEU A 16 -11.35 1.49 9.38
C LEU A 16 -10.88 2.18 8.10
N ILE A 17 -9.70 2.80 8.14
CA ILE A 17 -9.00 3.18 6.90
C ILE A 17 -8.52 1.84 6.36
N SER A 18 -9.33 1.23 5.48
CA SER A 18 -8.85 0.17 4.63
C SER A 18 -7.79 0.81 3.74
N TYR A 19 -6.53 0.78 4.17
CA TYR A 19 -5.40 1.13 3.33
C TYR A 19 -5.36 0.09 2.22
N CYS A 20 -6.04 0.39 1.11
CA CYS A 20 -5.98 -0.40 -0.11
C CYS A 20 -4.61 -0.13 -0.75
N SER A 21 -3.56 -0.68 -0.15
CA SER A 21 -2.23 -0.61 -0.74
C SER A 21 -2.20 -1.59 -1.91
N ALA A 22 -1.94 -1.11 -3.12
CA ALA A 22 -1.78 -1.97 -4.29
C ALA A 22 -0.48 -2.77 -4.27
N LEU A 23 0.53 -2.20 -3.59
CA LEU A 23 1.90 -2.65 -3.61
C LEU A 23 2.53 -2.44 -2.23
N SER A 24 3.19 -3.47 -1.74
CA SER A 24 4.09 -3.37 -0.59
C SER A 24 5.49 -3.80 -1.00
N VAL A 25 6.50 -3.09 -0.52
CA VAL A 25 7.90 -3.48 -0.68
C VAL A 25 8.53 -3.81 0.66
N PHE A 26 9.50 -4.72 0.62
CA PHE A 26 10.16 -5.24 1.80
C PHE A 26 11.68 -5.15 1.64
N THR A 27 12.36 -4.75 2.72
CA THR A 27 13.83 -4.68 2.71
C THR A 27 14.51 -6.04 2.89
N GLY A 28 13.76 -7.06 3.34
CA GLY A 28 14.23 -8.44 3.46
C GLY A 28 13.62 -9.37 2.40
N PRO A 29 14.27 -10.51 2.11
CA PRO A 29 13.77 -11.49 1.16
C PRO A 29 12.50 -12.16 1.70
N ASN A 30 11.69 -12.74 0.80
CA ASN A 30 10.48 -13.50 1.17
C ASN A 30 9.50 -12.73 2.07
N LEU A 31 9.28 -11.44 1.78
CA LEU A 31 8.34 -10.56 2.50
C LEU A 31 8.73 -10.33 3.97
N THR A 32 10.03 -10.26 4.27
CA THR A 32 10.55 -10.02 5.62
C THR A 32 11.18 -8.63 5.78
N GLY A 33 11.49 -8.25 7.02
CA GLY A 33 12.14 -6.97 7.33
C GLY A 33 11.16 -5.80 7.30
N LYS A 34 11.65 -4.62 6.92
CA LYS A 34 10.85 -3.40 6.94
C LYS A 34 9.91 -3.37 5.75
N LYS A 35 8.61 -3.19 6.03
CA LYS A 35 7.55 -3.02 5.04
C LYS A 35 7.32 -1.54 4.76
N CYS A 36 7.27 -1.16 3.49
CA CYS A 36 6.74 0.13 3.06
C CYS A 36 5.57 -0.10 2.11
N ASP A 37 4.41 0.43 2.49
CA ASP A 37 3.20 0.37 1.68
C ASP A 37 3.15 1.55 0.72
N PHE A 38 2.74 1.27 -0.52
CA PHE A 38 2.47 2.29 -1.51
C PHE A 38 0.97 2.53 -1.53
N ASP A 39 0.60 3.79 -1.33
CA ASP A 39 -0.73 4.28 -1.66
C ASP A 39 -0.70 4.69 -3.14
N THR A 40 -1.17 3.79 -4.00
CA THR A 40 -1.21 4.03 -5.45
C THR A 40 -2.61 4.44 -5.90
N SER A 41 -3.25 5.34 -5.15
CA SER A 41 -4.52 5.97 -5.54
C SER A 41 -4.46 6.71 -6.89
N ALA A 42 -3.28 6.82 -7.50
CA ALA A 42 -3.09 7.35 -8.85
C ALA A 42 -2.25 6.36 -9.67
N ASN A 43 -2.67 6.12 -10.92
CA ASN A 43 -1.93 5.43 -11.98
C ASN A 43 -0.66 6.20 -12.38
N SER A 44 0.18 6.57 -11.42
CA SER A 44 1.32 7.45 -11.59
C SER A 44 2.60 6.82 -11.07
N CYS A 45 3.69 7.14 -11.75
CA CYS A 45 5.04 6.84 -11.34
C CYS A 45 5.27 7.26 -9.88
N THR A 46 5.59 6.30 -9.01
CA THR A 46 5.82 6.56 -7.58
C THR A 46 7.19 6.06 -7.17
N ASN A 47 7.95 6.90 -6.47
CA ASN A 47 9.26 6.55 -5.94
C ASN A 47 9.12 5.67 -4.69
N VAL A 48 10.07 4.76 -4.50
CA VAL A 48 10.19 4.00 -3.24
C VAL A 48 10.35 4.99 -2.08
N PRO A 49 9.52 4.88 -1.01
CA PRO A 49 9.66 5.72 0.18
C PRO A 49 11.08 5.66 0.73
N SER A 50 11.62 6.80 1.18
CA SER A 50 13.00 6.89 1.67
C SER A 50 13.33 5.87 2.76
N GLY A 51 12.32 5.49 3.56
CA GLY A 51 12.46 4.47 4.60
C GLY A 51 12.75 3.05 4.10
N CYS A 52 12.49 2.75 2.83
CA CYS A 52 12.81 1.46 2.18
C CYS A 52 13.73 1.63 0.95
N ALA A 53 14.14 2.86 0.62
CA ALA A 53 15.03 3.12 -0.50
C ALA A 53 16.42 2.49 -0.26
N GLY A 54 16.99 1.86 -1.29
CA GLY A 54 18.36 1.31 -1.27
C GLY A 54 18.49 -0.13 -0.81
N GLY A 55 17.39 -0.85 -0.54
CA GLY A 55 17.45 -2.24 -0.09
C GLY A 55 16.20 -3.06 -0.31
N VAL A 56 15.35 -2.69 -1.27
CA VAL A 56 14.17 -3.51 -1.59
C VAL A 56 14.61 -4.84 -2.19
N THR A 57 14.19 -5.94 -1.58
CA THR A 57 14.57 -7.30 -2.00
C THR A 57 13.38 -8.20 -2.27
N SER A 58 12.18 -7.83 -1.79
CA SER A 58 10.95 -8.52 -2.17
C SER A 58 9.75 -7.59 -2.20
N ILE A 59 8.73 -8.00 -2.95
CA ILE A 59 7.57 -7.20 -3.30
C ILE A 59 6.31 -8.05 -3.15
N GLN A 60 5.25 -7.47 -2.61
CA GLN A 60 3.90 -8.04 -2.61
C GLN A 60 2.98 -7.15 -3.44
N LEU A 61 2.40 -7.75 -4.47
CA LEU A 61 1.34 -7.14 -5.28
C LEU A 61 -0.01 -7.69 -4.83
N PHE A 62 -0.97 -6.81 -4.61
CA PHE A 62 -2.36 -7.20 -4.30
C PHE A 62 -3.13 -7.43 -5.61
N SER A 63 -4.13 -8.33 -5.57
CA SER A 63 -4.77 -8.84 -6.80
C SER A 63 -5.38 -7.73 -7.66
N ASP A 64 -5.34 -7.94 -8.97
CA ASP A 64 -5.81 -7.05 -10.05
C ASP A 64 -4.92 -5.84 -10.37
N TRP A 65 -3.77 -5.69 -9.70
CA TRP A 65 -2.78 -4.68 -10.02
C TRP A 65 -1.65 -5.21 -10.90
N ASN A 66 -1.26 -4.41 -11.89
CA ASN A 66 -0.03 -4.59 -12.65
C ASN A 66 0.90 -3.40 -12.34
N CYS A 67 2.18 -3.67 -12.10
CA CYS A 67 3.19 -2.64 -11.85
C CYS A 67 4.38 -2.83 -12.78
N ILE A 68 4.96 -1.71 -13.19
CA ILE A 68 6.25 -1.68 -13.90
C ILE A 68 7.28 -1.18 -12.89
N ILE A 69 8.37 -1.92 -12.72
CA ILE A 69 9.44 -1.59 -11.77
C ILE A 69 10.56 -0.91 -12.54
N TYR A 70 11.00 0.25 -12.07
CA TYR A 70 12.10 1.02 -12.68
C TYR A 70 13.35 0.99 -11.80
N GLU A 71 14.52 0.90 -12.42
CA GLU A 71 15.82 0.89 -11.75
C GLU A 71 16.12 2.22 -11.03
N LYS A 72 15.67 3.35 -11.60
CA LYS A 72 15.92 4.69 -11.06
C LYS A 72 14.64 5.37 -10.62
N ARG A 73 14.82 6.45 -9.87
CA ARG A 73 13.75 7.36 -9.47
C ARG A 73 13.03 7.94 -10.69
N ASP A 74 11.80 8.35 -10.47
CA ASP A 74 10.97 9.10 -11.44
C ASP A 74 10.79 8.33 -12.76
N CYS A 75 10.67 7.00 -12.66
CA CYS A 75 10.48 6.08 -13.78
C CYS A 75 11.62 6.14 -14.82
N GLY A 76 12.82 6.43 -14.34
CA GLY A 76 14.03 6.43 -15.15
C GLY A 76 14.72 5.07 -15.19
N GLY A 77 15.58 4.89 -16.19
CA GLY A 77 16.41 3.70 -16.33
C GLY A 77 15.67 2.52 -16.94
N LYS A 78 16.19 1.31 -16.70
CA LYS A 78 15.58 0.08 -17.20
C LYS A 78 14.33 -0.27 -16.40
N SER A 79 13.37 -0.91 -17.07
CA SER A 79 12.16 -1.41 -16.43
C SER A 79 11.98 -2.93 -16.57
N GLN A 80 11.23 -3.51 -15.62
CA GLN A 80 10.73 -4.89 -15.65
C GLN A 80 9.24 -4.92 -15.34
#